data_AF-A0A0K1F9U9-F1
#
_entry.id   AF-A0A0K1F9U9-F1
#
_cell.length_a   1.000
_cell.length_b   1.000
_cell.length_c   1.000
_cell.angle_alpha   90.00
_cell.angle_beta   90.00
_cell.angle_gamma   90.00
#
_symmetry.space_group_name_H-M   'P 1'
#
loop_
_entity.id
_entity.type
_entity.pdbx_description
1 polymer ?
#
loop_
_entity_poly.entity_id
_entity_poly.type
_entity_poly.pdbx_seq_one_letter_code
_entity_poly.pdbx_strand_id
1 'polypeptide(L)'
;MSHRLRARALRGSLALACALTLAAPTTASAFQLRGDDDTLRDRQAQVQDDLASLRGQLTITSADLAQAYTALTQAQAQLPGARSREATAVAALAEAQRRDTELAGRLRQATADETDAAAALERSQESLAKASGRMGQVAAEMQDPTGGQLDQIGMLVDAKTPDELYSRYSLLETVGSLQARDARDLATVRADATAKEARLQAVRDEVARLKAESAANVTARSEAQAQAQAARAQVEQLVAQSAQAKAAVESRKAAEQQRLTQLDAEASALSAELADRERRRKAAEAAAAAERARQARAAQQAQEAQEAREAARRKAAADAQRTQRGQAPAPQAPAPAPAAPAPDPAPPAPAPDLGGGRLSRPAVGPITSPYGMRFHPVLHYTKLHTGTDFGIPCGTPVYAAADGSIISAGFNVAYGNRVVIDHGTVDGADLATTYNHLTSISVYGGHVSRGQLLGYSGTTGFSTGCHLHFETLVDGRFQDPMRWL
;
A
#
# COMPACT_ATOMS: atom_id res chain seq x y z
N MET A 1 34.49 -26.69 -45.77
CA MET A 1 34.10 -26.12 -47.08
C MET A 1 33.03 -25.06 -46.79
N SER A 2 33.15 -23.75 -47.04
CA SER A 2 34.14 -22.95 -47.76
C SER A 2 34.00 -21.47 -47.33
N HIS A 3 35.16 -20.83 -47.14
CA HIS A 3 35.55 -19.41 -47.23
C HIS A 3 34.52 -18.28 -47.47
N ARG A 4 34.71 -17.15 -46.74
CA ARG A 4 35.30 -15.83 -47.20
C ARG A 4 35.12 -14.78 -46.06
N LEU A 5 36.16 -14.24 -45.41
CA LEU A 5 37.15 -13.20 -45.80
C LEU A 5 36.63 -11.74 -45.84
N ARG A 6 37.14 -10.91 -44.90
CA ARG A 6 37.78 -9.56 -45.05
C ARG A 6 37.65 -8.77 -43.73
N ALA A 7 38.68 -8.41 -42.95
CA ALA A 7 39.96 -7.69 -43.15
C ALA A 7 39.86 -6.15 -42.95
N ARG A 8 40.54 -5.63 -41.90
CA ARG A 8 41.38 -4.40 -41.78
C ARG A 8 41.55 -4.08 -40.28
N ALA A 9 42.70 -4.23 -39.62
CA ALA A 9 44.04 -3.66 -39.80
C ALA A 9 44.13 -2.15 -39.55
N LEU A 10 44.71 -1.75 -38.40
CA LEU A 10 45.60 -0.59 -38.28
C LEU A 10 46.50 -0.72 -37.03
N ARG A 11 47.80 -0.80 -37.30
CA ARG A 11 48.93 -0.62 -36.38
C ARG A 11 49.26 0.88 -36.30
N GLY A 12 49.81 1.34 -35.18
CA GLY A 12 50.45 2.67 -35.15
C GLY A 12 50.92 3.19 -33.79
N SER A 13 52.13 2.76 -33.41
CA SER A 13 53.25 3.60 -32.96
C SER A 13 53.28 4.29 -31.57
N LEU A 14 54.31 3.88 -30.82
CA LEU A 14 55.04 4.58 -29.75
C LEU A 14 55.33 6.07 -30.05
N ALA A 15 55.29 6.90 -29.00
CA ALA A 15 56.24 8.00 -28.83
C ALA A 15 56.51 8.23 -27.32
N LEU A 16 57.75 7.95 -26.94
CA LEU A 16 58.38 8.25 -25.65
C LEU A 16 59.04 9.64 -25.78
N ALA A 17 58.75 10.58 -24.87
CA ALA A 17 59.54 11.81 -24.74
C ALA A 17 59.62 12.24 -23.27
N CYS A 18 60.76 11.94 -22.65
CA CYS A 18 61.25 12.61 -21.45
C CYS A 18 61.69 14.03 -21.81
N ALA A 19 61.28 15.02 -21.04
CA ALA A 19 62.00 16.29 -20.93
C ALA A 19 61.95 16.80 -19.48
N LEU A 20 63.16 16.94 -18.93
CA LEU A 20 63.48 17.48 -17.62
C LEU A 20 63.29 19.01 -17.56
N THR A 21 62.96 19.48 -16.36
CA THR A 21 63.31 20.77 -15.74
C THR A 21 62.79 22.07 -16.37
N LEU A 22 61.90 22.75 -15.66
CA LEU A 22 62.24 23.99 -14.93
C LEU A 22 61.11 24.31 -13.94
N ALA A 23 61.46 24.29 -12.65
CA ALA A 23 60.60 24.74 -11.57
C ALA A 23 60.42 26.27 -11.68
N ALA A 24 59.28 26.71 -12.18
CA ALA A 24 58.77 28.04 -11.90
C ALA A 24 58.00 27.97 -10.58
N PRO A 25 58.18 28.90 -9.63
CA PRO A 25 57.28 29.02 -8.50
C PRO A 25 55.94 29.47 -9.06
N THR A 26 55.03 28.52 -9.30
CA THR A 26 53.63 28.86 -9.51
C THR A 26 53.13 29.42 -8.19
N THR A 27 53.14 30.75 -8.07
CA THR A 27 52.15 31.45 -7.26
C THR A 27 50.79 31.17 -7.91
N ALA A 28 50.31 29.93 -7.81
CA ALA A 28 48.92 29.60 -8.01
C ALA A 28 48.17 30.50 -7.02
N SER A 29 47.53 31.51 -7.57
CA SER A 29 46.99 32.62 -6.83
C SER A 29 46.04 32.07 -5.77
N ALA A 30 46.25 32.47 -4.51
CA ALA A 30 45.33 32.17 -3.40
C ALA A 30 43.87 32.55 -3.72
N PHE A 31 43.65 33.38 -4.75
CA PHE A 31 42.36 33.73 -5.32
C PHE A 31 41.67 32.60 -6.12
N GLN A 32 42.40 31.83 -6.93
CA GLN A 32 41.81 30.69 -7.68
C GLN A 32 41.44 29.53 -6.75
N LEU A 33 42.30 29.22 -5.77
CA LEU A 33 41.99 28.23 -4.73
C LEU A 33 40.82 28.66 -3.83
N ARG A 34 40.66 29.97 -3.57
CA ARG A 34 39.48 30.50 -2.83
C ARG A 34 38.19 30.35 -3.62
N GLY A 35 38.17 30.67 -4.91
CA GLY A 35 36.98 30.52 -5.76
C GLY A 35 36.55 29.05 -5.90
N ASP A 36 37.51 28.13 -6.01
CA ASP A 36 37.23 26.70 -6.06
C ASP A 36 36.76 26.13 -4.70
N ASP A 37 37.21 26.69 -3.58
CA ASP A 37 36.74 26.27 -2.25
C ASP A 37 35.33 26.81 -1.93
N ASP A 38 35.01 28.04 -2.37
CA ASP A 38 33.67 28.61 -2.22
C ASP A 38 32.65 27.81 -3.05
N THR A 39 32.98 27.43 -4.29
CA THR A 39 32.10 26.57 -5.12
C THR A 39 31.92 25.16 -4.55
N LEU A 40 32.94 24.57 -3.92
CA LEU A 40 32.79 23.29 -3.23
C LEU A 40 31.95 23.39 -1.95
N ARG A 41 32.05 24.50 -1.21
CA ARG A 41 31.22 24.77 -0.04
C ARG A 41 29.76 25.02 -0.42
N ASP A 42 29.52 25.77 -1.48
CA ASP A 42 28.18 25.98 -2.03
C ASP A 42 27.57 24.64 -2.45
N ARG A 43 28.36 23.78 -3.11
CA ARG A 43 27.92 22.43 -3.48
C ARG A 43 27.68 21.54 -2.26
N GLN A 44 28.50 21.64 -1.21
CA GLN A 44 28.29 20.93 0.05
C GLN A 44 26.99 21.39 0.73
N ALA A 45 26.72 22.69 0.77
CA ALA A 45 25.49 23.25 1.31
C ALA A 45 24.28 22.75 0.52
N GLN A 46 24.35 22.77 -0.82
CA GLN A 46 23.29 22.25 -1.69
C GLN A 46 23.03 20.76 -1.45
N VAL A 47 24.07 19.92 -1.34
CA VAL A 47 23.90 18.48 -1.06
C VAL A 47 23.32 18.25 0.34
N GLN A 48 23.67 19.09 1.32
CA GLN A 48 23.10 19.02 2.67
C GLN A 48 21.62 19.43 2.70
N ASP A 49 21.25 20.48 1.96
CA ASP A 49 19.87 20.91 1.78
C ASP A 49 19.06 19.85 1.04
N ASP A 50 19.62 19.25 -0.02
CA ASP A 50 19.01 18.14 -0.74
C ASP A 50 18.83 16.92 0.17
N LEU A 51 19.81 16.59 1.03
CA LEU A 51 19.69 15.52 2.03
C LEU A 51 18.61 15.83 3.08
N ALA A 52 18.55 17.07 3.58
CA ALA A 52 17.55 17.50 4.55
C ALA A 52 16.15 17.46 3.94
N SER A 53 16.01 17.93 2.70
CA SER A 53 14.77 17.88 1.92
C SER A 53 14.36 16.44 1.62
N LEU A 54 15.27 15.58 1.15
CA LEU A 54 14.97 14.18 0.83
C LEU A 54 14.63 13.39 2.10
N ARG A 55 15.34 13.59 3.22
CA ARG A 55 14.96 13.02 4.52
C ARG A 55 13.61 13.58 5.01
N GLY A 56 13.32 14.84 4.72
CA GLY A 56 12.02 15.51 4.90
C GLY A 56 10.91 14.91 4.03
N GLN A 57 11.20 14.47 2.80
CA GLN A 57 10.25 13.86 1.86
C GLN A 57 10.15 12.33 2.02
N LEU A 58 11.12 11.68 2.66
CA LEU A 58 10.98 10.32 3.17
C LEU A 58 10.16 10.27 4.45
N THR A 59 10.16 11.35 5.22
CA THR A 59 9.27 11.53 6.39
C THR A 59 7.88 12.03 5.98
N ILE A 60 7.78 12.88 4.95
CA ILE A 60 6.55 13.29 4.26
C ILE A 60 6.50 12.52 2.94
N THR A 61 5.98 11.29 2.96
CA THR A 61 5.80 10.39 1.81
C THR A 61 5.78 11.17 0.49
N SER A 62 6.85 11.09 -0.31
CA SER A 62 6.95 11.84 -1.58
C SER A 62 5.62 11.71 -2.33
N ALA A 63 5.13 12.79 -2.98
CA ALA A 63 3.80 12.79 -3.61
C ALA A 63 3.59 11.56 -4.50
N ASP A 64 4.67 11.13 -5.15
CA ASP A 64 4.80 9.92 -5.94
C ASP A 64 4.61 8.61 -5.16
N LEU A 65 5.19 8.47 -3.97
CA LEU A 65 5.00 7.31 -3.11
C LEU A 65 3.59 7.31 -2.48
N ALA A 66 3.07 8.49 -2.13
CA ALA A 66 1.71 8.65 -1.59
C ALA A 66 0.64 8.27 -2.61
N GLN A 67 0.81 8.64 -3.89
CA GLN A 67 -0.07 8.21 -4.98
C GLN A 67 -0.03 6.69 -5.18
N ALA A 68 1.17 6.08 -5.17
CA ALA A 68 1.33 4.64 -5.31
C ALA A 68 0.67 3.85 -4.15
N TYR A 69 0.81 4.34 -2.92
CA TYR A 69 0.12 3.78 -1.75
C TYR A 69 -1.40 3.96 -1.84
N THR A 70 -1.89 5.12 -2.26
CA THR A 70 -3.33 5.37 -2.43
C THR A 70 -3.94 4.40 -3.42
N ALA A 71 -3.29 4.19 -4.57
CA ALA A 71 -3.72 3.20 -5.57
C ALA A 71 -3.75 1.78 -4.99
N LEU A 72 -2.74 1.40 -4.20
CA LEU A 72 -2.68 0.11 -3.53
C LEU A 72 -3.85 -0.08 -2.54
N THR A 73 -4.08 0.91 -1.66
CA THR A 73 -5.15 0.85 -0.66
C THR A 73 -6.53 0.82 -1.31
N GLN A 74 -6.76 1.60 -2.36
CA GLN A 74 -8.01 1.58 -3.12
C GLN A 74 -8.27 0.21 -3.76
N ALA A 75 -7.26 -0.37 -4.43
CA ALA A 75 -7.37 -1.70 -5.03
C ALA A 75 -7.66 -2.78 -3.98
N GLN A 76 -7.00 -2.71 -2.82
CA GLN A 76 -7.22 -3.64 -1.70
C GLN A 76 -8.61 -3.49 -1.08
N ALA A 77 -9.12 -2.26 -0.95
CA ALA A 77 -10.45 -2.00 -0.41
C ALA A 77 -11.58 -2.52 -1.32
N GLN A 78 -11.37 -2.54 -2.64
CA GLN A 78 -12.37 -3.02 -3.60
C GLN A 78 -12.40 -4.56 -3.72
N LEU A 79 -11.31 -5.24 -3.35
CA LEU A 79 -11.15 -6.68 -3.56
C LEU A 79 -12.17 -7.56 -2.79
N PRO A 80 -12.51 -7.29 -1.51
CA PRO A 80 -13.54 -8.06 -0.81
C PRO A 80 -14.91 -7.96 -1.47
N GLY A 81 -15.29 -6.76 -1.92
CA GLY A 81 -16.55 -6.54 -2.63
C GLY A 81 -16.59 -7.28 -3.96
N ALA A 82 -15.50 -7.27 -4.72
CA ALA A 82 -15.40 -8.02 -5.97
C ALA A 82 -15.48 -9.54 -5.75
N ARG A 83 -14.78 -10.08 -4.75
CA ARG A 83 -14.85 -11.51 -4.38
C ARG A 83 -16.25 -11.93 -3.94
N SER A 84 -16.97 -11.07 -3.21
CA SER A 84 -18.35 -11.33 -2.83
C SER A 84 -19.28 -11.40 -4.05
N ARG A 85 -19.08 -10.53 -5.04
CA ARG A 85 -19.83 -10.56 -6.31
C ARG A 85 -19.52 -11.80 -7.13
N GLU A 86 -18.24 -12.18 -7.22
CA GLU A 86 -17.81 -13.43 -7.86
C GLU A 86 -18.48 -14.64 -7.21
N ALA A 87 -18.44 -14.75 -5.89
CA ALA A 87 -19.09 -15.84 -5.16
C ALA A 87 -20.61 -15.90 -5.43
N THR A 88 -21.27 -14.75 -5.48
CA THR A 88 -22.70 -14.65 -5.78
C THR A 88 -23.00 -15.12 -7.22
N ALA A 89 -22.22 -14.68 -8.20
CA ALA A 89 -22.40 -15.05 -9.59
C ALA A 89 -22.11 -16.55 -9.85
N VAL A 90 -21.08 -17.10 -9.21
CA VAL A 90 -20.78 -18.54 -9.25
C VAL A 90 -21.90 -19.36 -8.61
N ALA A 91 -22.46 -18.90 -7.49
CA ALA A 91 -23.60 -19.56 -6.86
C ALA A 91 -24.85 -19.56 -7.75
N ALA A 92 -25.12 -18.45 -8.45
CA ALA A 92 -26.22 -18.35 -9.40
C ALA A 92 -26.06 -19.32 -10.59
N LEU A 93 -24.84 -19.44 -11.14
CA LEU A 93 -24.54 -20.42 -12.18
C LEU A 93 -24.77 -21.85 -11.68
N ALA A 94 -24.30 -22.18 -10.48
CA ALA A 94 -24.49 -23.50 -9.89
C ALA A 94 -25.97 -23.82 -9.66
N GLU A 95 -26.79 -22.84 -9.27
CA GLU A 95 -28.25 -23.01 -9.14
C GLU A 95 -28.91 -23.27 -10.49
N ALA A 96 -28.55 -22.51 -11.53
CA ALA A 96 -29.08 -22.75 -12.88
C ALA A 96 -28.71 -24.16 -13.40
N GLN A 97 -27.49 -24.65 -13.11
CA GLN A 97 -27.06 -26.01 -13.44
C GLN A 97 -27.84 -27.10 -12.67
N ARG A 98 -28.18 -26.85 -11.40
CA ARG A 98 -29.05 -27.77 -10.63
C ARG A 98 -30.44 -27.84 -11.24
N ARG A 99 -31.03 -26.69 -11.58
CA ARG A 99 -32.34 -26.62 -12.26
C ARG A 99 -32.34 -27.35 -13.60
N ASP A 100 -31.27 -27.27 -14.38
CA ASP A 100 -31.15 -28.06 -15.63
C ASP A 100 -31.29 -29.56 -15.36
N THR A 101 -30.62 -30.05 -14.31
CA THR A 101 -30.65 -31.47 -13.94
C THR A 101 -32.03 -31.90 -13.47
N GLU A 102 -32.69 -31.06 -12.67
CA GLU A 102 -34.06 -31.29 -12.20
C GLU A 102 -35.06 -31.31 -13.36
N LEU A 103 -35.05 -30.28 -14.21
CA LEU A 103 -35.94 -30.15 -15.37
C LEU A 103 -35.73 -31.29 -16.37
N ALA A 104 -34.47 -31.71 -16.61
CA ALA A 104 -34.18 -32.86 -17.44
C ALA A 104 -34.77 -34.16 -16.85
N GLY A 105 -34.71 -34.34 -15.53
CA GLY A 105 -35.34 -35.47 -14.84
C GLY A 105 -36.86 -35.47 -14.99
N ARG A 106 -37.50 -34.33 -14.71
CA ARG A 106 -38.95 -34.16 -14.82
C ARG A 106 -39.45 -34.33 -16.24
N LEU A 107 -38.73 -33.79 -17.22
CA LEU A 107 -39.09 -33.92 -18.64
C LEU A 107 -38.98 -35.37 -19.12
N ARG A 108 -37.95 -36.12 -18.69
CA ARG A 108 -37.86 -37.56 -18.98
C ARG A 108 -39.05 -38.32 -18.41
N GLN A 109 -39.42 -38.06 -17.15
CA GLN A 109 -40.58 -38.71 -16.54
C GLN A 109 -41.88 -38.35 -17.27
N ALA A 110 -42.14 -37.07 -17.53
CA ALA A 110 -43.35 -36.64 -18.20
C ALA A 110 -43.46 -37.20 -19.64
N THR A 111 -42.34 -37.37 -20.34
CA THR A 111 -42.31 -37.98 -21.68
C THR A 111 -42.62 -39.49 -21.62
N ALA A 112 -42.15 -40.18 -20.58
CA ALA A 112 -42.51 -41.58 -20.33
C ALA A 112 -44.01 -41.70 -20.00
N ASP A 113 -44.51 -40.85 -19.12
CA ASP A 113 -45.95 -40.77 -18.77
C ASP A 113 -46.82 -40.47 -20.00
N GLU A 114 -46.34 -39.63 -20.93
CA GLU A 114 -47.04 -39.33 -22.19
C GLU A 114 -47.17 -40.59 -23.06
N THR A 115 -46.07 -41.35 -23.16
CA THR A 115 -46.03 -42.61 -23.92
C THR A 115 -46.99 -43.64 -23.31
N ASP A 116 -46.98 -43.79 -21.99
CA ASP A 116 -47.86 -44.70 -21.27
C ASP A 116 -49.34 -44.29 -21.38
N ALA A 117 -49.65 -43.00 -21.27
CA ALA A 117 -50.99 -42.45 -21.43
C ALA A 117 -51.51 -42.66 -22.86
N ALA A 118 -50.67 -42.45 -23.87
CA ALA A 118 -51.01 -42.68 -25.28
C ALA A 118 -51.33 -44.16 -25.54
N ALA A 119 -50.47 -45.07 -25.07
CA ALA A 119 -50.70 -46.51 -25.20
C ALA A 119 -51.95 -46.98 -24.42
N ALA A 120 -52.24 -46.38 -23.27
CA ALA A 120 -53.44 -46.68 -22.49
C ALA A 120 -54.73 -46.21 -23.20
N LEU A 121 -54.69 -45.04 -23.84
CA LEU A 121 -55.80 -44.52 -24.65
C LEU A 121 -56.05 -45.43 -25.86
N GLU A 122 -55.00 -45.85 -26.57
CA GLU A 122 -55.11 -46.77 -27.71
C GLU A 122 -55.80 -48.08 -27.31
N ARG A 123 -55.37 -48.72 -26.22
CA ARG A 123 -56.03 -49.93 -25.68
C ARG A 123 -57.50 -49.70 -25.31
N SER A 124 -57.84 -48.51 -24.82
CA SER A 124 -59.22 -48.13 -24.49
C SER A 124 -60.07 -47.91 -25.76
N GLN A 125 -59.50 -47.28 -26.79
CA GLN A 125 -60.14 -47.11 -28.09
C GLN A 125 -60.40 -48.44 -28.79
N GLU A 126 -59.47 -49.40 -28.73
CA GLU A 126 -59.70 -50.77 -29.21
C GLU A 126 -60.85 -51.46 -28.47
N SER A 127 -60.90 -51.30 -27.14
CA SER A 127 -61.98 -51.86 -26.30
C SER A 127 -63.32 -51.20 -26.63
N LEU A 128 -63.33 -49.89 -26.89
CA LEU A 128 -64.50 -49.13 -27.30
C LEU A 128 -65.01 -49.59 -28.67
N ALA A 129 -64.11 -49.83 -29.62
CA ALA A 129 -64.46 -50.36 -30.94
C ALA A 129 -65.09 -51.76 -30.83
N LYS A 130 -64.53 -52.64 -30.00
CA LYS A 130 -65.10 -53.98 -29.72
C LYS A 130 -66.48 -53.89 -29.05
N ALA A 131 -66.64 -53.05 -28.03
CA ALA A 131 -67.91 -52.86 -27.33
C ALA A 131 -68.99 -52.24 -28.26
N SER A 132 -68.61 -51.26 -29.08
CA SER A 132 -69.49 -50.64 -30.07
C SER A 132 -69.89 -51.62 -31.17
N GLY A 133 -68.96 -52.48 -31.62
CA GLY A 133 -69.23 -53.54 -32.58
C GLY A 133 -70.26 -54.56 -32.09
N ARG A 134 -70.14 -55.01 -30.83
CA ARG A 134 -71.14 -55.89 -30.20
C ARG A 134 -72.52 -55.24 -30.17
N MET A 135 -72.59 -53.95 -29.81
CA MET A 135 -73.86 -53.21 -29.81
C MET A 135 -74.42 -52.98 -31.22
N GLY A 136 -73.56 -52.79 -32.22
CA GLY A 136 -73.94 -52.73 -33.62
C GLY A 136 -74.53 -54.05 -34.14
N GLN A 137 -73.99 -55.19 -33.71
CA GLN A 137 -74.53 -56.52 -34.06
C GLN A 137 -75.93 -56.71 -33.47
N VAL A 138 -76.13 -56.38 -32.18
CA VAL A 138 -77.46 -56.41 -31.55
C VAL A 138 -78.45 -55.50 -32.28
N ALA A 139 -78.04 -54.29 -32.65
CA ALA A 139 -78.89 -53.36 -33.39
C ALA A 139 -79.22 -53.87 -34.82
N ALA A 140 -78.27 -54.51 -35.50
CA ALA A 140 -78.46 -55.08 -36.82
C ALA A 140 -79.40 -56.29 -36.80
N GLU A 141 -79.27 -57.18 -35.81
CA GLU A 141 -80.20 -58.31 -35.60
C GLU A 141 -81.63 -57.83 -35.31
N MET A 142 -81.80 -56.69 -34.63
CA MET A 142 -83.12 -56.07 -34.41
C MET A 142 -83.73 -55.43 -35.68
N GLN A 143 -82.92 -55.13 -36.70
CA GLN A 143 -83.34 -54.44 -37.92
C GLN A 143 -83.50 -55.37 -39.14
N ASP A 144 -83.08 -56.64 -39.05
CA ASP A 144 -83.27 -57.63 -40.12
C ASP A 144 -84.77 -57.89 -40.36
N PRO A 145 -85.31 -57.59 -41.56
CA PRO A 145 -86.73 -57.79 -41.88
C PRO A 145 -87.08 -59.23 -42.29
N THR A 146 -86.09 -60.12 -42.45
CA THR A 146 -86.28 -61.54 -42.83
C THR A 146 -86.10 -62.53 -41.68
N GLY A 147 -85.35 -62.16 -40.64
CA GLY A 147 -85.38 -62.81 -39.33
C GLY A 147 -86.39 -62.09 -38.47
N GLY A 148 -87.55 -62.71 -38.23
CA GLY A 148 -88.73 -62.07 -37.65
C GLY A 148 -88.38 -61.03 -36.58
N GLN A 149 -88.81 -59.79 -36.82
CA GLN A 149 -88.93 -58.73 -35.82
C GLN A 149 -89.23 -59.45 -34.50
N LEU A 150 -88.36 -59.33 -33.48
CA LEU A 150 -88.62 -59.94 -32.18
C LEU A 150 -89.94 -59.33 -31.69
N ASP A 151 -91.07 -59.91 -32.11
CA ASP A 151 -92.38 -59.55 -31.66
C ASP A 151 -92.43 -60.18 -30.28
N GLN A 152 -91.74 -59.54 -29.34
CA GLN A 152 -91.58 -60.05 -27.98
C GLN A 152 -92.98 -60.24 -27.40
N ILE A 153 -93.92 -59.36 -27.77
CA ILE A 153 -95.34 -59.49 -27.44
C ILE A 153 -95.96 -60.69 -28.15
N GLY A 154 -95.77 -60.87 -29.46
CA GLY A 154 -96.27 -62.02 -30.23
C GLY A 154 -95.69 -63.38 -29.81
N MET A 155 -94.41 -63.44 -29.42
CA MET A 155 -93.77 -64.66 -28.92
C MET A 155 -94.32 -65.11 -27.58
N LEU A 156 -94.68 -64.17 -26.70
CA LEU A 156 -95.39 -64.46 -25.46
C LEU A 156 -96.85 -64.86 -25.71
N VAL A 157 -97.53 -64.22 -26.67
CA VAL A 157 -98.96 -64.44 -26.97
C VAL A 157 -99.21 -65.77 -27.71
N ASP A 158 -98.24 -66.26 -28.49
CA ASP A 158 -98.35 -67.53 -29.25
C ASP A 158 -97.95 -68.79 -28.44
N ALA A 159 -97.65 -68.65 -27.15
CA ALA A 159 -97.35 -69.80 -26.29
C ALA A 159 -98.61 -70.65 -26.05
N LYS A 160 -98.54 -71.96 -26.31
CA LYS A 160 -99.71 -72.87 -26.22
C LYS A 160 -99.84 -73.54 -24.86
N THR A 161 -98.79 -73.53 -24.03
CA THR A 161 -98.79 -74.09 -22.68
C THR A 161 -98.15 -73.13 -21.66
N PRO A 162 -98.49 -73.24 -20.35
CA PRO A 162 -97.87 -72.42 -19.31
C PRO A 162 -96.33 -72.60 -19.21
N ASP A 163 -95.83 -73.81 -19.42
CA ASP A 163 -94.38 -74.11 -19.41
C ASP A 163 -93.65 -73.44 -20.59
N GLU A 164 -94.30 -73.39 -21.75
CA GLU A 164 -93.78 -72.72 -22.95
C GLU A 164 -93.73 -71.19 -22.76
N LEU A 165 -94.76 -70.61 -22.15
CA LEU A 165 -94.81 -69.18 -21.81
C LEU A 165 -93.66 -68.78 -20.86
N TYR A 166 -93.44 -69.56 -19.80
CA TYR A 166 -92.35 -69.31 -18.85
C TYR A 166 -90.97 -69.41 -19.49
N SER A 167 -90.76 -70.42 -20.34
CA SER A 167 -89.49 -70.62 -21.05
C SER A 167 -89.18 -69.45 -22.00
N ARG A 168 -90.20 -68.97 -22.74
CA ARG A 168 -90.07 -67.82 -23.64
C ARG A 168 -89.87 -66.50 -22.88
N TYR A 169 -90.54 -66.31 -21.74
CA TYR A 169 -90.33 -65.15 -20.86
C TYR A 169 -88.92 -65.13 -20.27
N SER A 170 -88.43 -66.26 -19.75
CA SER A 170 -87.07 -66.36 -19.19
C SER A 170 -85.99 -66.08 -20.23
N LEU A 171 -86.21 -66.49 -21.49
CA LEU A 171 -85.31 -66.18 -22.60
C LEU A 171 -85.29 -64.67 -22.89
N LEU A 172 -86.45 -64.01 -22.92
CA LEU A 172 -86.55 -62.56 -23.13
C LEU A 172 -85.92 -61.76 -21.99
N GLU A 173 -86.13 -62.18 -20.74
CA GLU A 173 -85.47 -61.58 -19.58
C GLU A 173 -83.95 -61.73 -19.68
N THR A 174 -83.47 -62.91 -20.07
CA THR A 174 -82.04 -63.18 -20.25
C THR A 174 -81.44 -62.28 -21.35
N VAL A 175 -82.08 -62.22 -22.52
CA VAL A 175 -81.64 -61.35 -23.64
C VAL A 175 -81.66 -59.88 -23.25
N GLY A 176 -82.73 -59.39 -22.61
CA GLY A 176 -82.81 -58.01 -22.13
C GLY A 176 -81.75 -57.69 -21.07
N SER A 177 -81.46 -58.63 -20.17
CA SER A 177 -80.40 -58.47 -19.17
C SER A 177 -79.00 -58.42 -19.79
N LEU A 178 -78.76 -59.20 -20.86
CA LEU A 178 -77.51 -59.18 -21.62
C LEU A 178 -77.35 -57.85 -22.37
N GLN A 179 -78.40 -57.37 -23.05
CA GLN A 179 -78.40 -56.07 -23.73
C GLN A 179 -78.15 -54.91 -22.76
N ALA A 180 -78.81 -54.91 -21.59
CA ALA A 180 -78.58 -53.91 -20.55
C ALA A 180 -77.18 -53.98 -19.93
N ARG A 181 -76.53 -55.14 -19.93
CA ARG A 181 -75.11 -55.27 -19.55
C ARG A 181 -74.22 -54.67 -20.63
N ASP A 182 -74.40 -55.04 -21.89
CA ASP A 182 -73.58 -54.54 -23.00
C ASP A 182 -73.68 -53.01 -23.18
N ALA A 183 -74.87 -52.42 -22.98
CA ALA A 183 -75.05 -50.98 -23.01
C ALA A 183 -74.30 -50.27 -21.86
N ARG A 184 -74.31 -50.86 -20.66
CA ARG A 184 -73.56 -50.34 -19.51
C ARG A 184 -72.05 -50.50 -19.70
N ASP A 185 -71.61 -51.62 -20.28
CA ASP A 185 -70.21 -51.86 -20.62
C ASP A 185 -69.73 -50.84 -21.65
N LEU A 186 -70.51 -50.59 -22.71
CA LEU A 186 -70.19 -49.57 -23.71
C LEU A 186 -70.09 -48.18 -23.09
N ALA A 187 -71.05 -47.80 -22.24
CA ALA A 187 -71.02 -46.53 -21.53
C ALA A 187 -69.76 -46.40 -20.64
N THR A 188 -69.39 -47.48 -19.94
CA THR A 188 -68.21 -47.54 -19.07
C THR A 188 -66.91 -47.39 -19.86
N VAL A 189 -66.77 -48.14 -20.96
CA VAL A 189 -65.57 -48.06 -21.83
C VAL A 189 -65.47 -46.70 -22.52
N ARG A 190 -66.60 -46.11 -22.92
CA ARG A 190 -66.62 -44.75 -23.49
C ARG A 190 -66.17 -43.69 -22.48
N ALA A 191 -66.62 -43.81 -21.23
CA ALA A 191 -66.18 -42.92 -20.16
C ALA A 191 -64.68 -43.09 -19.86
N ASP A 192 -64.18 -44.33 -19.83
CA ASP A 192 -62.74 -44.62 -19.67
C ASP A 192 -61.89 -44.03 -20.81
N ALA A 193 -62.32 -44.18 -22.08
CA ALA A 193 -61.63 -43.60 -23.23
C ALA A 193 -61.56 -42.06 -23.14
N THR A 194 -62.67 -41.43 -22.78
CA THR A 194 -62.75 -39.96 -22.60
C THR A 194 -61.82 -39.50 -21.47
N ALA A 195 -61.79 -40.22 -20.35
CA ALA A 195 -60.90 -39.91 -19.22
C ALA A 195 -59.41 -40.05 -19.59
N LYS A 196 -59.06 -41.07 -20.38
CA LYS A 196 -57.68 -41.29 -20.85
C LYS A 196 -57.24 -40.26 -21.88
N GLU A 197 -58.15 -39.79 -22.74
CA GLU A 197 -57.87 -38.69 -23.67
C GLU A 197 -57.56 -37.39 -22.91
N ALA A 198 -58.40 -37.05 -21.92
CA ALA A 198 -58.15 -35.90 -21.05
C ALA A 198 -56.82 -36.02 -20.28
N ARG A 199 -56.48 -37.22 -19.80
CA ARG A 199 -55.21 -37.49 -19.12
C ARG A 199 -54.02 -37.30 -20.07
N LEU A 200 -54.08 -37.83 -21.29
CA LEU A 200 -53.02 -37.67 -22.29
C LEU A 200 -52.81 -36.18 -22.62
N GLN A 201 -53.89 -35.41 -22.79
CA GLN A 201 -53.79 -33.98 -23.03
C GLN A 201 -53.11 -33.25 -21.86
N ALA A 202 -53.50 -33.55 -20.62
CA ALA A 202 -52.88 -32.95 -19.44
C ALA A 202 -51.37 -33.26 -19.33
N VAL A 203 -50.94 -34.49 -19.70
CA VAL A 203 -49.52 -34.85 -19.71
C VAL A 203 -48.77 -34.12 -20.83
N ARG A 204 -49.37 -33.97 -22.01
CA ARG A 204 -48.81 -33.18 -23.12
C ARG A 204 -48.60 -31.73 -22.75
N ASP A 205 -49.56 -31.13 -22.07
CA ASP A 205 -49.47 -29.75 -21.58
C ASP A 205 -48.33 -29.60 -20.56
N GLU A 206 -48.16 -30.58 -19.66
CA GLU A 206 -47.04 -30.62 -18.71
C GLU A 206 -45.67 -30.76 -19.41
N VAL A 207 -45.57 -31.64 -20.41
CA VAL A 207 -44.36 -31.77 -21.24
C VAL A 207 -44.03 -30.45 -21.94
N ALA A 208 -45.03 -29.76 -22.50
CA ALA A 208 -44.85 -28.46 -23.14
C ALA A 208 -44.37 -27.40 -22.14
N ARG A 209 -44.97 -27.35 -20.94
CA ARG A 209 -44.56 -26.45 -19.86
C ARG A 209 -43.11 -26.69 -19.43
N LEU A 210 -42.73 -27.94 -19.18
CA LEU A 210 -41.36 -28.31 -18.79
C LEU A 210 -40.33 -27.98 -19.88
N LYS A 211 -40.69 -28.14 -21.17
CA LYS A 211 -39.84 -27.71 -22.29
C LYS A 211 -39.62 -26.19 -22.28
N ALA A 212 -40.67 -25.41 -22.04
CA ALA A 212 -40.55 -23.96 -21.94
C ALA A 212 -39.69 -23.53 -20.74
N GLU A 213 -39.88 -24.15 -19.58
CA GLU A 213 -39.05 -23.90 -18.38
C GLU A 213 -37.58 -24.27 -18.60
N SER A 214 -37.31 -25.39 -19.28
CA SER A 214 -35.97 -25.82 -19.67
C SER A 214 -35.31 -24.80 -20.61
N ALA A 215 -36.04 -24.33 -21.63
CA ALA A 215 -35.53 -23.30 -22.54
C ALA A 215 -35.20 -21.98 -21.81
N ALA A 216 -36.07 -21.55 -20.89
CA ALA A 216 -35.81 -20.36 -20.06
C ALA A 216 -34.58 -20.54 -19.15
N ASN A 217 -34.42 -21.73 -18.55
CA ASN A 217 -33.28 -22.03 -17.69
C ASN A 217 -31.95 -22.08 -18.47
N VAL A 218 -31.96 -22.52 -19.73
CA VAL A 218 -30.78 -22.47 -20.60
C VAL A 218 -30.30 -21.03 -20.81
N THR A 219 -31.22 -20.09 -21.06
CA THR A 219 -30.89 -18.65 -21.15
C THR A 219 -30.34 -18.13 -19.83
N ALA A 220 -31.03 -18.39 -18.71
CA ALA A 220 -30.60 -17.96 -17.38
C ALA A 220 -29.20 -18.51 -17.01
N ARG A 221 -28.92 -19.78 -17.35
CA ARG A 221 -27.59 -20.39 -17.15
C ARG A 221 -26.52 -19.69 -17.99
N SER A 222 -26.80 -19.38 -19.24
CA SER A 222 -25.86 -18.67 -20.12
C SER A 222 -25.53 -17.28 -19.56
N GLU A 223 -26.54 -16.54 -19.09
CA GLU A 223 -26.35 -15.24 -18.44
C GLU A 223 -25.56 -15.35 -17.14
N ALA A 224 -25.90 -16.31 -16.28
CA ALA A 224 -25.17 -16.56 -15.03
C ALA A 224 -23.71 -16.96 -15.29
N GLN A 225 -23.45 -17.73 -16.36
CA GLN A 225 -22.09 -18.07 -16.78
C GLN A 225 -21.30 -16.84 -17.21
N ALA A 226 -21.90 -15.96 -18.03
CA ALA A 226 -21.25 -14.72 -18.45
C ALA A 226 -20.97 -13.80 -17.26
N GLN A 227 -21.91 -13.68 -16.32
CA GLN A 227 -21.74 -12.90 -15.09
C GLN A 227 -20.62 -13.47 -14.20
N ALA A 228 -20.56 -14.79 -14.02
CA ALA A 228 -19.50 -15.44 -13.25
C ALA A 228 -18.11 -15.22 -13.88
N GLN A 229 -18.01 -15.33 -15.20
CA GLN A 229 -16.77 -15.04 -15.93
C GLN A 229 -16.35 -13.57 -15.80
N ALA A 230 -17.29 -12.64 -15.95
CA ALA A 230 -17.01 -11.21 -15.79
C ALA A 230 -16.58 -10.84 -14.36
N ALA A 231 -17.25 -11.41 -13.34
CA ALA A 231 -16.90 -11.18 -11.95
C ALA A 231 -15.52 -11.74 -11.61
N ARG A 232 -15.18 -12.93 -12.10
CA ARG A 232 -13.84 -13.51 -11.96
C ARG A 232 -12.77 -12.65 -12.64
N ALA A 233 -13.03 -12.19 -13.87
CA ALA A 233 -12.12 -11.30 -14.58
C ALA A 233 -11.90 -9.98 -13.81
N GLN A 234 -12.94 -9.43 -13.18
CA GLN A 234 -12.81 -8.25 -12.32
C GLN A 234 -11.92 -8.52 -11.09
N VAL A 235 -12.06 -9.68 -10.44
CA VAL A 235 -11.20 -10.07 -9.32
C VAL A 235 -9.75 -10.23 -9.78
N GLU A 236 -9.51 -10.92 -10.90
CA GLU A 236 -8.18 -11.09 -11.48
C GLU A 236 -7.53 -9.75 -11.82
N GLN A 237 -8.31 -8.81 -12.40
CA GLN A 237 -7.86 -7.45 -12.68
C GLN A 237 -7.47 -6.69 -11.40
N LEU A 238 -8.30 -6.73 -10.36
CA LEU A 238 -8.02 -6.05 -9.09
C LEU A 238 -6.80 -6.65 -8.37
N VAL A 239 -6.62 -7.97 -8.43
CA VAL A 239 -5.42 -8.64 -7.90
C VAL A 239 -4.18 -8.18 -8.67
N ALA A 240 -4.24 -8.12 -10.00
CA ALA A 240 -3.14 -7.64 -10.83
C ALA A 240 -2.81 -6.16 -10.54
N GLN A 241 -3.83 -5.30 -10.43
CA GLN A 241 -3.67 -3.89 -10.06
C GLN A 241 -3.05 -3.73 -8.67
N SER A 242 -3.49 -4.53 -7.68
CA SER A 242 -2.90 -4.51 -6.34
C SER A 242 -1.43 -4.97 -6.35
N ALA A 243 -1.09 -6.00 -7.13
CA ALA A 243 0.28 -6.47 -7.29
C ALA A 243 1.17 -5.41 -7.96
N GLN A 244 0.68 -4.76 -9.03
CA GLN A 244 1.38 -3.68 -9.72
C GLN A 244 1.58 -2.46 -8.82
N ALA A 245 0.54 -2.03 -8.09
CA ALA A 245 0.63 -0.91 -7.16
C ALA A 245 1.63 -1.19 -6.05
N LYS A 246 1.63 -2.42 -5.50
CA LYS A 246 2.63 -2.85 -4.51
C LYS A 246 4.05 -2.83 -5.08
N ALA A 247 4.27 -3.36 -6.28
CA ALA A 247 5.57 -3.34 -6.92
C ALA A 247 6.05 -1.90 -7.19
N ALA A 248 5.15 -1.00 -7.59
CA ALA A 248 5.46 0.42 -7.78
C ALA A 248 5.87 1.10 -6.46
N VAL A 249 5.18 0.80 -5.36
CA VAL A 249 5.55 1.27 -4.02
C VAL A 249 6.96 0.83 -3.63
N GLU A 250 7.26 -0.47 -3.76
CA GLU A 250 8.58 -1.01 -3.40
C GLU A 250 9.70 -0.46 -4.30
N SER A 251 9.43 -0.33 -5.60
CA SER A 251 10.39 0.26 -6.55
C SER A 251 10.70 1.72 -6.24
N ARG A 252 9.67 2.53 -5.95
CA ARG A 252 9.84 3.95 -5.57
C ARG A 252 10.60 4.08 -4.26
N LYS A 253 10.27 3.24 -3.26
CA LYS A 253 11.01 3.18 -1.99
C LYS A 253 12.48 2.83 -2.19
N ALA A 254 12.77 1.84 -3.03
CA ALA A 254 14.15 1.44 -3.33
C ALA A 254 14.94 2.55 -4.05
N ALA A 255 14.33 3.21 -5.04
CA ALA A 255 14.94 4.34 -5.75
C ALA A 255 15.28 5.49 -4.81
N GLU A 256 14.36 5.83 -3.89
CA GLU A 256 14.55 6.89 -2.92
C GLU A 256 15.67 6.55 -1.92
N GLN A 257 15.73 5.30 -1.46
CA GLN A 257 16.79 4.80 -0.58
C GLN A 257 18.17 4.83 -1.27
N GLN A 258 18.21 4.49 -2.56
CA GLN A 258 19.44 4.57 -3.34
C GLN A 258 19.90 6.03 -3.50
N ARG A 259 18.96 6.96 -3.74
CA ARG A 259 19.26 8.39 -3.86
C ARG A 259 19.80 8.97 -2.55
N LEU A 260 19.22 8.61 -1.40
CA LEU A 260 19.78 8.96 -0.10
C LEU A 260 21.23 8.46 0.06
N THR A 261 21.48 7.21 -0.30
CA THR A 261 22.80 6.59 -0.15
C THR A 261 23.84 7.30 -1.03
N GLN A 262 23.44 7.71 -2.24
CA GLN A 262 24.28 8.47 -3.16
C GLN A 262 24.60 9.87 -2.64
N LEU A 263 23.60 10.60 -2.13
CA LEU A 263 23.79 11.92 -1.54
C LEU A 263 24.65 11.88 -0.27
N ASP A 264 24.47 10.87 0.60
CA ASP A 264 25.31 10.69 1.79
C ASP A 264 26.77 10.39 1.41
N ALA A 265 27.00 9.61 0.35
CA ALA A 265 28.33 9.35 -0.19
C ALA A 265 28.96 10.62 -0.79
N GLU A 266 28.20 11.43 -1.54
CA GLU A 266 28.68 12.70 -2.10
C GLU A 266 29.01 13.71 -1.00
N ALA A 267 28.15 13.84 0.02
CA ALA A 267 28.39 14.70 1.18
C ALA A 267 29.66 14.29 1.93
N SER A 268 29.86 12.99 2.13
CA SER A 268 31.06 12.44 2.77
C SER A 268 32.31 12.73 1.94
N ALA A 269 32.26 12.54 0.62
CA ALA A 269 33.37 12.81 -0.29
C ALA A 269 33.74 14.31 -0.30
N LEU A 270 32.76 15.20 -0.40
CA LEU A 270 32.96 16.66 -0.35
C LEU A 270 33.58 17.08 0.99
N SER A 271 33.10 16.52 2.11
CA SER A 271 33.67 16.82 3.43
C SER A 271 35.13 16.38 3.56
N ALA A 272 35.48 15.23 2.98
CA ALA A 272 36.84 14.72 2.98
C ALA A 272 37.76 15.57 2.10
N GLU A 273 37.30 16.02 0.93
CA GLU A 273 38.05 16.91 0.04
C GLU A 273 38.32 18.26 0.71
N LEU A 274 37.29 18.90 1.28
CA LEU A 274 37.43 20.17 1.99
C LEU A 274 38.40 20.06 3.17
N ALA A 275 38.33 18.98 3.96
CA ALA A 275 39.26 18.73 5.05
C ALA A 275 40.70 18.52 4.55
N ASP A 276 40.89 17.82 3.42
CA ASP A 276 42.22 17.65 2.82
C ASP A 276 42.81 18.96 2.32
N ARG A 277 42.01 19.78 1.63
CA ARG A 277 42.42 21.11 1.18
C ARG A 277 42.78 22.02 2.35
N GLU A 278 41.99 22.00 3.43
CA GLU A 278 42.30 22.79 4.63
C GLU A 278 43.61 22.33 5.28
N ARG A 279 43.87 21.01 5.37
CA ARG A 279 45.16 20.48 5.84
C ARG A 279 46.32 20.95 4.96
N ARG A 280 46.18 20.89 3.64
CA ARG A 280 47.21 21.37 2.69
C ARG A 280 47.45 22.87 2.85
N ARG A 281 46.41 23.67 3.03
CA ARG A 281 46.52 25.12 3.28
C ARG A 281 47.29 25.40 4.57
N LYS A 282 46.91 24.77 5.69
CA LYS A 282 47.62 24.92 6.98
C LYS A 282 49.08 24.49 6.88
N ALA A 283 49.37 23.40 6.17
CA ALA A 283 50.74 22.95 5.94
C ALA A 283 51.56 23.95 5.11
N ALA A 284 50.97 24.52 4.06
CA ALA A 284 51.61 25.55 3.23
C ALA A 284 51.86 26.86 4.01
N GLU A 285 50.90 27.31 4.82
CA GLU A 285 51.04 28.47 5.71
C GLU A 285 52.15 28.25 6.75
N ALA A 286 52.20 27.06 7.36
CA ALA A 286 53.25 26.69 8.31
C ALA A 286 54.64 26.64 7.64
N ALA A 287 54.73 26.09 6.43
CA ALA A 287 55.98 26.06 5.66
C ALA A 287 56.46 27.48 5.30
N ALA A 288 55.55 28.36 4.87
CA ALA A 288 55.86 29.76 4.58
C ALA A 288 56.28 30.53 5.84
N ALA A 289 55.64 30.30 6.99
CA ALA A 289 56.02 30.88 8.27
C ALA A 289 57.41 30.40 8.73
N ALA A 290 57.68 29.10 8.57
CA ALA A 290 58.99 28.52 8.88
C ALA A 290 60.09 29.13 8.00
N GLU A 291 59.83 29.34 6.71
CA GLU A 291 60.77 29.98 5.79
C GLU A 291 61.02 31.45 6.17
N ARG A 292 59.97 32.22 6.48
CA ARG A 292 60.11 33.60 6.98
C ARG A 292 60.92 33.65 8.28
N ALA A 293 60.70 32.71 9.19
CA ALA A 293 61.48 32.61 10.43
C ALA A 293 62.95 32.26 10.18
N ARG A 294 63.25 31.41 9.19
CA ARG A 294 64.63 31.11 8.76
C ARG A 294 65.29 32.36 8.19
N GLN A 295 64.62 33.09 7.32
CA GLN A 295 65.12 34.34 6.73
C GLN A 295 65.35 35.42 7.78
N ALA A 296 64.43 35.58 8.74
CA ALA A 296 64.59 36.53 9.84
C ALA A 296 65.79 36.17 10.74
N ARG A 297 65.98 34.89 11.07
CA ARG A 297 67.16 34.43 11.83
C ARG A 297 68.46 34.67 11.07
N ALA A 298 68.48 34.40 9.77
CA ALA A 298 69.66 34.66 8.92
C ALA A 298 69.97 36.16 8.83
N ALA A 299 68.94 37.02 8.71
CA ALA A 299 69.09 38.47 8.71
C ALA A 299 69.62 38.98 10.06
N GLN A 300 69.09 38.48 11.17
CA GLN A 300 69.56 38.82 12.52
C GLN A 300 71.02 38.40 12.71
N GLN A 301 71.40 37.18 12.31
CA GLN A 301 72.79 36.73 12.36
C GLN A 301 73.72 37.59 11.50
N ALA A 302 73.25 38.05 10.33
CA ALA A 302 74.01 38.97 9.49
C ALA A 302 74.19 40.35 10.14
N GLN A 303 73.16 40.88 10.80
CA GLN A 303 73.25 42.12 11.58
C GLN A 303 74.21 41.97 12.76
N GLU A 304 74.09 40.91 13.57
CA GLU A 304 75.01 40.62 14.68
C GLU A 304 76.46 40.50 14.19
N ALA A 305 76.68 39.86 13.02
CA ALA A 305 78.00 39.77 12.41
C ALA A 305 78.53 41.13 11.92
N GLN A 306 77.66 42.01 11.41
CA GLN A 306 78.03 43.39 11.04
C GLN A 306 78.40 44.20 12.28
N GLU A 307 77.57 44.17 13.33
CA GLU A 307 77.81 44.85 14.59
C GLU A 307 79.10 44.35 15.25
N ALA A 308 79.36 43.04 15.24
CA ALA A 308 80.61 42.46 15.75
C ALA A 308 81.83 42.94 14.94
N ARG A 309 81.71 43.06 13.61
CA ARG A 309 82.78 43.62 12.75
C ARG A 309 83.00 45.10 13.04
N GLU A 310 81.95 45.89 13.22
CA GLU A 310 82.06 47.30 13.59
C GLU A 310 82.65 47.47 14.99
N ALA A 311 82.22 46.68 15.97
CA ALA A 311 82.78 46.67 17.31
C ALA A 311 84.26 46.28 17.30
N ALA A 312 84.65 45.28 16.50
CA ALA A 312 86.05 44.92 16.29
C ALA A 312 86.86 46.06 15.65
N ARG A 313 86.28 46.78 14.67
CA ARG A 313 86.91 47.98 14.08
C ARG A 313 87.05 49.11 15.09
N ARG A 314 86.01 49.39 15.88
CA ARG A 314 86.05 50.39 16.96
C ARG A 314 87.06 50.01 18.03
N LYS A 315 87.14 48.74 18.41
CA LYS A 315 88.14 48.22 19.35
C LYS A 315 89.55 48.36 18.78
N ALA A 316 89.78 48.01 17.51
CA ALA A 316 91.07 48.22 16.85
C ALA A 316 91.46 49.70 16.77
N ALA A 317 90.50 50.60 16.52
CA ALA A 317 90.71 52.05 16.53
C ALA A 317 90.97 52.59 17.95
N ALA A 318 90.26 52.08 18.96
CA ALA A 318 90.46 52.42 20.36
C ALA A 318 91.79 51.88 20.89
N ASP A 319 92.19 50.66 20.52
CA ASP A 319 93.49 50.08 20.83
C ASP A 319 94.61 50.90 20.16
N ALA A 320 94.43 51.37 18.91
CA ALA A 320 95.36 52.29 18.24
C ALA A 320 95.44 53.67 18.91
N GLN A 321 94.33 54.18 19.46
CA GLN A 321 94.31 55.42 20.27
C GLN A 321 94.92 55.19 21.67
N ARG A 322 94.78 53.99 22.23
CA ARG A 322 95.31 53.60 23.55
C ARG A 322 96.83 53.37 23.52
N THR A 323 97.42 53.04 22.38
CA THR A 323 98.89 53.10 22.18
C THR A 323 99.45 54.53 22.18
N GLN A 324 98.61 55.57 22.05
CA GLN A 324 99.03 56.98 22.01
C GLN A 324 98.75 57.78 23.29
N ARG A 325 97.98 57.27 24.27
CA ARG A 325 97.72 57.98 25.52
C ARG A 325 97.71 57.03 26.72
N GLY A 326 98.58 57.32 27.69
CA GLY A 326 98.66 56.62 28.96
C GLY A 326 97.53 56.95 29.95
N GLN A 327 97.34 55.99 30.87
CA GLN A 327 96.80 56.05 32.25
C GLN A 327 95.29 56.30 32.53
N ALA A 328 94.64 55.24 33.07
CA ALA A 328 93.73 55.10 34.26
C ALA A 328 92.59 56.11 34.60
N PRO A 329 91.61 55.82 35.50
CA PRO A 329 91.03 54.56 36.04
C PRO A 329 89.46 54.48 35.98
N ALA A 330 88.89 53.40 36.53
CA ALA A 330 87.45 53.03 36.64
C ALA A 330 86.61 53.96 37.57
N PRO A 331 85.24 53.90 37.61
CA PRO A 331 84.50 52.87 38.40
C PRO A 331 82.99 52.57 38.07
N GLN A 332 82.47 51.52 38.76
CA GLN A 332 81.13 51.32 39.39
C GLN A 332 79.86 50.84 38.63
N ALA A 333 79.22 49.83 39.26
CA ALA A 333 77.92 49.18 39.00
C ALA A 333 76.73 49.98 39.60
N PRO A 334 75.46 49.67 39.24
CA PRO A 334 74.66 48.76 40.10
C PRO A 334 73.58 47.90 39.39
N ALA A 335 73.04 46.92 40.15
CA ALA A 335 71.81 46.12 39.91
C ALA A 335 70.55 46.87 40.45
N PRO A 336 69.30 46.31 40.59
CA PRO A 336 68.73 45.00 40.23
C PRO A 336 67.26 45.03 39.64
N ALA A 337 66.63 43.85 39.57
CA ALA A 337 65.27 43.41 39.14
C ALA A 337 64.06 44.12 39.84
N PRO A 338 62.73 43.89 39.53
CA PRO A 338 62.06 42.56 39.66
C PRO A 338 60.78 42.23 38.81
N ALA A 339 60.49 40.91 38.75
CA ALA A 339 59.23 40.15 38.91
C ALA A 339 57.87 40.43 38.20
N ALA A 340 57.24 39.29 37.84
CA ALA A 340 55.91 38.97 37.26
C ALA A 340 54.69 39.39 38.14
N PRO A 341 53.37 39.20 37.80
CA PRO A 341 52.73 37.98 37.24
C PRO A 341 51.46 38.14 36.33
N ALA A 342 50.91 37.02 35.84
CA ALA A 342 49.52 36.81 35.34
C ALA A 342 48.57 36.47 36.54
N PRO A 343 47.22 36.25 36.45
CA PRO A 343 46.33 35.87 35.32
C PRO A 343 44.88 36.48 35.30
N ASP A 344 44.04 36.07 34.34
CA ASP A 344 42.55 36.18 34.31
C ASP A 344 41.90 34.86 34.85
N PRO A 345 40.66 34.82 35.43
CA PRO A 345 39.41 34.71 34.62
C PRO A 345 38.09 35.26 35.27
N ALA A 346 36.98 35.07 34.54
CA ALA A 346 35.65 35.70 34.64
C ALA A 346 34.60 34.98 35.56
N PRO A 347 33.26 35.23 35.47
CA PRO A 347 32.33 35.59 36.56
C PRO A 347 31.41 34.44 37.08
N PRO A 348 30.56 34.66 38.12
CA PRO A 348 29.57 33.67 38.57
C PRO A 348 28.12 33.91 38.08
N ALA A 349 27.34 32.82 38.13
CA ALA A 349 25.99 32.61 37.59
C ALA A 349 24.83 32.83 38.62
N PRO A 350 23.53 32.64 38.21
CA PRO A 350 22.30 33.05 38.91
C PRO A 350 21.61 31.95 39.76
N ALA A 351 20.42 32.26 40.31
CA ALA A 351 19.46 31.34 40.97
C ALA A 351 18.00 31.83 40.71
N PRO A 352 16.90 31.08 41.04
CA PRO A 352 16.59 29.63 41.04
C PRO A 352 15.27 29.30 40.24
N ASP A 353 15.15 28.16 39.55
CA ASP A 353 14.52 26.84 39.91
C ASP A 353 13.01 26.79 40.25
N LEU A 354 12.24 26.16 39.34
CA LEU A 354 11.08 25.30 39.60
C LEU A 354 11.13 24.09 38.64
N GLY A 355 11.65 22.97 39.14
CA GLY A 355 12.02 21.76 38.37
C GLY A 355 10.96 21.15 37.43
N GLY A 356 11.35 20.31 36.45
CA GLY A 356 12.61 19.55 36.37
C GLY A 356 13.04 19.16 34.96
N GLY A 357 13.18 20.16 34.08
CA GLY A 357 13.68 20.05 32.71
C GLY A 357 13.50 21.39 31.97
N ARG A 358 14.22 21.61 30.86
CA ARG A 358 13.98 22.78 29.98
C ARG A 358 12.55 22.75 29.41
N LEU A 359 11.96 21.56 29.31
CA LEU A 359 10.59 21.29 28.88
C LEU A 359 9.80 20.62 30.01
N SER A 360 8.49 20.89 30.13
CA SER A 360 7.55 20.07 30.92
C SER A 360 6.99 18.93 30.10
N ARG A 361 6.58 17.85 30.79
CA ARG A 361 5.84 16.75 30.16
C ARG A 361 4.56 17.26 29.50
N PRO A 362 4.34 16.97 28.21
CA PRO A 362 3.21 17.50 27.44
C PRO A 362 1.88 16.76 27.71
N ALA A 363 1.96 15.57 28.33
CA ALA A 363 0.81 14.78 28.75
C ALA A 363 1.16 13.87 29.94
N VAL A 364 0.15 13.50 30.73
CA VAL A 364 0.28 12.59 31.87
C VAL A 364 -0.05 11.17 31.40
N GLY A 365 0.98 10.36 31.15
CA GLY A 365 0.84 8.96 30.75
C GLY A 365 2.20 8.25 30.68
N PRO A 366 2.22 6.90 30.62
CA PRO A 366 3.44 6.12 30.45
C PRO A 366 4.06 6.35 29.08
N ILE A 367 5.39 6.22 29.00
CA ILE A 367 6.08 6.12 27.71
C ILE A 367 5.79 4.74 27.14
N THR A 368 5.10 4.69 26.01
CA THR A 368 4.80 3.44 25.30
C THR A 368 5.85 3.13 24.24
N SER A 369 6.53 4.15 23.73
CA SER A 369 7.71 3.95 22.89
C SER A 369 8.72 5.08 23.00
N PRO A 370 9.99 4.79 23.33
CA PRO A 370 11.04 5.80 23.38
C PRO A 370 11.51 6.21 21.98
N TYR A 371 12.21 7.34 21.91
CA TYR A 371 13.03 7.75 20.76
C TYR A 371 14.11 6.70 20.44
N GLY A 372 14.46 6.56 19.16
CA GLY A 372 15.55 5.69 18.71
C GLY A 372 15.16 4.69 17.63
N MET A 373 16.13 3.89 17.17
CA MET A 373 15.91 2.91 16.10
C MET A 373 14.98 1.80 16.59
N ARG A 374 13.81 1.66 15.96
CA ARG A 374 12.84 0.60 16.27
C ARG A 374 12.23 0.01 15.01
N PHE A 375 11.71 -1.20 15.12
CA PHE A 375 10.91 -1.81 14.07
C PHE A 375 9.59 -1.03 13.93
N HIS A 376 9.34 -0.47 12.75
CA HIS A 376 8.13 0.33 12.52
C HIS A 376 6.91 -0.57 12.32
N PRO A 377 5.86 -0.48 13.16
CA PRO A 377 4.76 -1.44 13.17
C PRO A 377 3.89 -1.42 11.89
N VAL A 378 3.86 -0.29 11.18
CA VAL A 378 3.10 -0.14 9.92
C VAL A 378 3.96 -0.44 8.69
N LEU A 379 5.26 -0.14 8.75
CA LEU A 379 6.15 -0.16 7.57
C LEU A 379 7.07 -1.38 7.56
N HIS A 380 7.12 -2.14 8.65
CA HIS A 380 7.83 -3.40 8.82
C HIS A 380 9.35 -3.35 8.48
N TYR A 381 10.02 -2.23 8.76
CA TYR A 381 11.48 -2.12 8.75
C TYR A 381 11.99 -1.28 9.94
N THR A 382 13.27 -1.41 10.27
CA THR A 382 13.89 -0.62 11.35
C THR A 382 14.02 0.84 10.92
N LYS A 383 13.26 1.71 11.57
CA LYS A 383 13.21 3.15 11.31
C LYS A 383 13.52 3.91 12.60
N LEU A 384 14.15 5.07 12.48
CA LEU A 384 14.28 5.98 13.61
C LEU A 384 12.88 6.43 14.05
N HIS A 385 12.56 6.20 15.31
CA HIS A 385 11.47 6.88 15.98
C HIS A 385 11.93 8.27 16.38
N THR A 386 11.41 9.29 15.71
CA THR A 386 11.88 10.69 15.80
C THR A 386 11.41 11.44 17.05
N GLY A 387 10.63 10.77 17.91
CA GLY A 387 10.11 11.31 19.15
C GLY A 387 9.83 10.21 20.18
N THR A 388 9.11 10.56 21.22
CA THR A 388 8.68 9.66 22.29
C THR A 388 7.15 9.59 22.30
N ASP A 389 6.62 8.37 22.33
CA ASP A 389 5.18 8.11 22.37
C ASP A 389 4.73 8.00 23.82
N PHE A 390 3.75 8.83 24.20
CA PHE A 390 3.02 8.72 25.47
C PHE A 390 1.69 8.02 25.23
N GLY A 391 1.52 6.85 25.84
CA GLY A 391 0.27 6.08 25.75
C GLY A 391 -0.83 6.73 26.57
N ILE A 392 -1.75 7.41 25.90
CA ILE A 392 -2.87 8.12 26.52
C ILE A 392 -4.15 7.89 25.71
N PRO A 393 -5.34 7.74 26.35
CA PRO A 393 -6.60 7.58 25.64
C PRO A 393 -6.86 8.75 24.68
N CYS A 394 -7.59 8.50 23.59
CA CYS A 394 -8.02 9.56 22.68
C CYS A 394 -8.88 10.58 23.45
N GLY A 395 -8.70 11.87 23.15
CA GLY A 395 -9.38 12.95 23.86
C GLY A 395 -8.66 13.42 25.13
N THR A 396 -7.46 12.90 25.44
CA THR A 396 -6.68 13.38 26.59
C THR A 396 -6.10 14.77 26.28
N PRO A 397 -6.22 15.77 27.17
CA PRO A 397 -5.61 17.09 26.97
C PRO A 397 -4.09 17.03 26.78
N VAL A 398 -3.58 17.76 25.79
CA VAL A 398 -2.15 17.91 25.49
C VAL A 398 -1.76 19.37 25.66
N TYR A 399 -0.67 19.61 26.38
CA TYR A 399 -0.23 20.95 26.80
C TYR A 399 1.14 21.31 26.23
N ALA A 400 1.39 22.61 26.07
CA ALA A 400 2.67 23.14 25.64
C ALA A 400 3.77 22.83 26.67
N ALA A 401 4.86 22.24 26.20
CA ALA A 401 5.98 21.82 27.04
C ALA A 401 6.79 23.01 27.57
N ALA A 402 6.83 24.15 26.87
CA ALA A 402 7.48 25.39 27.29
C ALA A 402 6.82 26.60 26.62
N ASP A 403 7.21 27.81 27.04
CA ASP A 403 6.81 29.05 26.37
C ASP A 403 7.36 29.08 24.95
N GLY A 404 6.60 29.58 23.98
CA GLY A 404 7.07 29.67 22.60
C GLY A 404 6.01 30.18 21.63
N SER A 405 6.38 30.22 20.35
CA SER A 405 5.49 30.63 19.26
C SER A 405 5.07 29.44 18.42
N ILE A 406 3.78 29.28 18.16
CA ILE A 406 3.30 28.27 17.21
C ILE A 406 3.73 28.69 15.81
N ILE A 407 4.61 27.90 15.20
CA ILE A 407 5.10 28.11 13.83
C ILE A 407 4.33 27.26 12.81
N SER A 408 3.61 26.23 13.26
CA SER A 408 2.75 25.42 12.41
C SER A 408 1.68 24.72 13.24
N ALA A 409 0.42 24.78 12.80
CA ALA A 409 -0.65 23.97 13.36
C ALA A 409 -1.64 23.55 12.26
N GLY A 410 -1.91 22.26 12.13
CA GLY A 410 -2.83 21.76 11.10
C GLY A 410 -2.70 20.27 10.84
N PHE A 411 -3.43 19.79 9.83
CA PHE A 411 -3.39 18.39 9.45
C PHE A 411 -2.19 18.08 8.56
N ASN A 412 -1.42 17.07 8.94
CA ASN A 412 -0.37 16.45 8.17
C ASN A 412 -0.70 14.96 7.96
N VAL A 413 -0.44 14.42 6.77
CA VAL A 413 -0.83 13.04 6.44
C VAL A 413 -0.15 11.99 7.32
N ALA A 414 1.13 12.19 7.68
CA ALA A 414 1.89 11.25 8.49
C ALA A 414 1.65 11.50 9.99
N TYR A 415 1.71 12.76 10.40
CA TYR A 415 1.63 13.17 11.80
C TYR A 415 0.21 13.44 12.30
N GLY A 416 -0.81 13.35 11.44
CA GLY A 416 -2.19 13.70 11.81
C GLY A 416 -2.35 15.20 12.09
N ASN A 417 -3.25 15.55 13.01
CA ASN A 417 -3.31 16.91 13.49
C ASN A 417 -2.07 17.19 14.35
N ARG A 418 -1.30 18.19 13.91
CA ARG A 418 0.03 18.50 14.42
C ARG A 418 0.11 19.95 14.86
N VAL A 419 0.79 20.20 15.98
CA VAL A 419 1.22 21.53 16.42
C VAL A 419 2.74 21.53 16.55
N VAL A 420 3.39 22.61 16.10
CA VAL A 420 4.83 22.85 16.22
C VAL A 420 5.06 24.19 16.90
N ILE A 421 5.83 24.17 17.98
CA ILE A 421 6.16 25.36 18.77
C ILE A 421 7.66 25.58 18.69
N ASP A 422 8.04 26.79 18.28
CA ASP A 422 9.41 27.30 18.38
C ASP A 422 9.61 27.94 19.76
N HIS A 423 10.64 27.49 20.47
CA HIS A 423 11.03 27.98 21.80
C HIS A 423 12.23 28.94 21.74
N GLY A 424 12.71 29.26 20.54
CA GLY A 424 13.91 30.07 20.32
C GLY A 424 15.19 29.34 20.73
N THR A 425 16.25 30.12 20.97
CA THR A 425 17.56 29.59 21.32
C THR A 425 17.61 29.20 22.79
N VAL A 426 17.76 27.90 23.07
CA VAL A 426 17.90 27.31 24.40
C VAL A 426 19.25 26.59 24.49
N ASP A 427 20.07 26.97 25.48
CA ASP A 427 21.43 26.42 25.67
C ASP A 427 22.33 26.52 24.42
N GLY A 428 22.14 27.56 23.61
CA GLY A 428 22.96 27.86 22.43
C GLY A 428 22.51 27.16 21.14
N ALA A 429 21.38 26.45 21.15
CA ALA A 429 20.78 25.80 19.99
C ALA A 429 19.31 26.19 19.84
N ASP A 430 18.81 26.22 18.61
CA ASP A 430 17.40 26.54 18.35
C ASP A 430 16.52 25.31 18.67
N LEU A 431 15.56 25.48 19.58
CA LEU A 431 14.72 24.40 20.09
C LEU A 431 13.28 24.56 19.63
N ALA A 432 12.72 23.50 19.04
CA ALA A 432 11.29 23.39 18.76
C ALA A 432 10.71 22.07 19.28
N THR A 433 9.42 22.07 19.61
CA THR A 433 8.67 20.87 19.99
C THR A 433 7.51 20.59 19.05
N THR A 434 7.18 19.32 18.86
CA THR A 434 6.04 18.90 18.02
C THR A 434 5.08 18.01 18.81
N TYR A 435 3.79 18.15 18.53
CA TYR A 435 2.69 17.46 19.18
C TYR A 435 1.81 16.86 18.09
N ASN A 436 1.81 15.53 17.97
CA ASN A 436 1.26 14.84 16.81
C ASN A 436 0.12 13.90 17.18
N HIS A 437 -0.56 13.39 16.14
CA HIS A 437 -1.69 12.46 16.18
C HIS A 437 -2.93 12.97 16.92
N LEU A 438 -3.03 14.29 17.13
CA LEU A 438 -4.13 14.89 17.88
C LEU A 438 -5.48 14.60 17.20
N THR A 439 -6.55 14.44 17.98
CA THR A 439 -7.91 14.37 17.45
C THR A 439 -8.46 15.75 17.11
N SER A 440 -7.97 16.79 17.79
CA SER A 440 -8.34 18.20 17.56
C SER A 440 -7.26 19.14 18.08
N ILE A 441 -7.17 20.32 17.45
CA ILE A 441 -6.25 21.41 17.84
C ILE A 441 -7.11 22.53 18.43
N SER A 442 -6.73 23.04 19.59
CA SER A 442 -7.40 24.14 20.29
C SER A 442 -6.76 25.49 20.01
N VAL A 443 -5.48 25.53 19.66
CA VAL A 443 -4.73 26.77 19.36
C VAL A 443 -3.92 26.58 18.07
N TYR A 444 -4.14 27.44 17.09
CA TYR A 444 -3.57 27.30 15.73
C TYR A 444 -2.41 28.25 15.43
N GLY A 445 -2.12 29.22 16.30
CA GLY A 445 -1.10 30.23 16.06
C GLY A 445 -0.90 31.15 17.27
N GLY A 446 0.15 31.98 17.19
CA GLY A 446 0.50 32.94 18.24
C GLY A 446 1.43 32.38 19.31
N HIS A 447 1.68 33.19 20.33
CA HIS A 447 2.48 32.79 21.49
C HIS A 447 1.64 31.90 22.42
N VAL A 448 2.25 30.84 22.94
CA VAL A 448 1.68 29.97 23.97
C VAL A 448 2.58 29.89 25.18
N SER A 449 1.99 29.82 26.36
CA SER A 449 2.73 29.64 27.61
C SER A 449 2.91 28.17 27.95
N ARG A 450 3.96 27.84 28.70
CA ARG A 450 4.16 26.51 29.28
C ARG A 450 2.89 26.05 30.03
N GLY A 451 2.43 24.85 29.74
CA GLY A 451 1.20 24.28 30.31
C GLY A 451 -0.10 24.76 29.64
N GLN A 452 -0.05 25.60 28.61
CA GLN A 452 -1.24 26.00 27.86
C GLN A 452 -1.79 24.82 27.04
N LEU A 453 -3.12 24.64 27.04
CA LEU A 453 -3.79 23.61 26.26
C LEU A 453 -3.59 23.85 24.76
N LEU A 454 -3.05 22.84 24.06
CA LEU A 454 -2.84 22.88 22.61
C LEU A 454 -3.91 22.11 21.84
N GLY A 455 -4.46 21.06 22.44
CA GLY A 455 -5.42 20.17 21.80
C GLY A 455 -5.63 18.90 22.59
N TYR A 456 -6.14 17.88 21.90
CA TYR A 456 -6.50 16.61 22.50
C TYR A 456 -5.86 15.46 21.73
N SER A 457 -5.30 14.47 22.44
CA SER A 457 -4.66 13.29 21.85
C SER A 457 -5.62 12.50 20.97
N GLY A 458 -5.08 11.73 20.03
CA GLY A 458 -5.89 10.99 19.07
C GLY A 458 -5.12 9.85 18.40
N THR A 459 -5.61 9.47 17.23
CA THR A 459 -5.01 8.45 16.37
C THR A 459 -4.99 8.89 14.90
N THR A 460 -4.89 10.20 14.66
CA THR A 460 -4.88 10.75 13.29
C THR A 460 -3.51 10.56 12.62
N GLY A 461 -3.47 10.47 11.29
CA GLY A 461 -2.23 10.16 10.56
C GLY A 461 -1.80 8.70 10.69
N PHE A 462 -0.50 8.43 10.60
CA PHE A 462 0.08 7.08 10.69
C PHE A 462 0.24 6.63 12.14
N SER A 463 -0.88 6.48 12.84
CA SER A 463 -0.94 5.97 14.20
C SER A 463 -1.55 4.56 14.24
N THR A 464 -1.05 3.70 15.13
CA THR A 464 -1.60 2.36 15.38
C THR A 464 -2.61 2.32 16.53
N GLY A 465 -2.81 3.43 17.24
CA GLY A 465 -3.73 3.56 18.37
C GLY A 465 -3.61 4.90 19.08
N CYS A 466 -4.50 5.19 20.02
CA CYS A 466 -4.48 6.48 20.73
C CYS A 466 -3.17 6.70 21.50
N HIS A 467 -2.43 7.75 21.15
CA HIS A 467 -1.22 8.19 21.85
C HIS A 467 -0.88 9.65 21.50
N LEU A 468 0.08 10.23 22.22
CA LEU A 468 0.76 11.46 21.82
C LEU A 468 2.16 11.10 21.35
N HIS A 469 2.48 11.43 20.10
CA HIS A 469 3.85 11.40 19.60
C HIS A 469 4.47 12.79 19.77
N PHE A 470 5.46 12.90 20.66
CA PHE A 470 6.13 14.15 21.03
C PHE A 470 7.57 14.17 20.52
N GLU A 471 7.97 15.19 19.77
CA GLU A 471 9.33 15.31 19.24
C GLU A 471 10.01 16.59 19.73
N THR A 472 11.34 16.57 19.82
CA THR A 472 12.19 17.75 20.00
C THR A 472 13.08 17.93 18.78
N LEU A 473 13.10 19.12 18.21
CA LEU A 473 14.01 19.53 17.14
C LEU A 473 15.03 20.50 17.73
N VAL A 474 16.31 20.18 17.56
CA VAL A 474 17.45 20.99 18.02
C VAL A 474 18.28 21.32 16.77
N ASP A 475 18.41 22.60 16.44
CA ASP A 475 19.01 23.09 15.19
C ASP A 475 18.45 22.37 13.94
N GLY A 476 17.13 22.18 13.93
CA GLY A 476 16.41 21.50 12.86
C GLY A 476 16.55 19.96 12.84
N ARG A 477 17.21 19.35 13.83
CA ARG A 477 17.41 17.88 13.89
C ARG A 477 16.62 17.25 15.03
N PHE A 478 15.95 16.14 14.74
CA PHE A 478 15.27 15.35 15.77
C PHE A 478 16.29 14.81 16.78
N GLN A 479 16.01 15.05 18.05
CA GLN A 479 16.75 14.48 19.18
C GLN A 479 15.79 13.82 20.17
N ASP A 480 16.36 12.99 21.04
CA ASP A 480 15.59 12.33 22.09
C ASP A 480 14.92 13.36 23.02
N PRO A 481 13.57 13.43 23.05
CA PRO A 481 12.85 14.36 23.90
C PRO A 481 13.12 14.15 25.39
N MET A 482 13.50 12.93 25.78
CA MET A 482 13.77 12.59 27.18
C MET A 482 15.02 13.29 27.73
N ARG A 483 15.86 13.89 26.88
CA ARG A 483 17.02 14.70 27.31
C ARG A 483 16.63 16.12 27.74
N TRP A 484 15.42 16.55 27.42
CA TRP A 484 14.94 17.92 27.64
C TRP A 484 13.80 18.02 28.67
N LEU A 485 13.09 16.90 28.89
CA LEU A 485 11.94 16.75 29.78
C LEU A 485 12.27 16.54 31.26
#